data_AF-A0A1G7ERY4-F1
#
_entry.id   AF-A0A1G7ERY4-F1
#
_cell.length_a   1.000
_cell.length_b   1.000
_cell.length_c   1.000
_cell.angle_alpha   90.00
_cell.angle_beta   90.00
_cell.angle_gamma   90.00
#
_symmetry.space_group_name_H-M   'P 1'
#
loop_
_entity.id
_entity.type
_entity.pdbx_description
1 polymer ?
#
loop_
_entity_poly.entity_id
_entity_poly.type
_entity_poly.pdbx_seq_one_letter_code
_entity_poly.pdbx_strand_id
1 'polypeptide(L)' 'MEALGLILLAGAAYLLWRGRAPRGCPRCGLPRALALEVLRHRRFCLHVAFRACPFDPRRGLYRQRR' A
#
# COMPACT_ATOMS: atom_id res chain seq x y z
N MET A 1 -7.72 -17.37 29.57
CA MET A 1 -6.50 -17.79 28.85
C MET A 1 -6.64 -17.56 27.34
N GLU A 2 -7.77 -17.91 26.73
CA GLU A 2 -8.04 -17.71 25.29
C GLU A 2 -8.00 -16.26 24.79
N ALA A 3 -8.54 -15.31 25.57
CA ALA A 3 -8.63 -13.90 25.15
C ALA A 3 -7.27 -13.22 24.98
N LEU A 4 -6.29 -13.54 25.83
CA LEU A 4 -4.92 -13.02 25.74
C LEU A 4 -4.22 -13.51 24.46
N GLY A 5 -4.43 -14.77 24.09
CA GLY A 5 -3.91 -15.33 22.85
C GLY A 5 -4.45 -14.61 21.61
N LEU A 6 -5.76 -14.33 21.59
CA LEU A 6 -6.41 -13.59 20.50
C LEU A 6 -5.91 -12.14 20.39
N ILE A 7 -5.71 -11.46 21.52
CA ILE A 7 -5.18 -10.08 21.54
C ILE A 7 -3.75 -10.04 21.00
N LEU A 8 -2.89 -10.98 21.39
CA LEU A 8 -1.52 -11.06 20.89
C LEU A 8 -1.46 -11.36 19.39
N LEU A 9 -2.30 -12.28 18.90
CA LEU A 9 -2.40 -12.59 17.48
C LEU A 9 -2.89 -11.38 16.66
N ALA A 10 -3.92 -10.68 17.14
CA ALA A 10 -4.41 -9.47 16.48
C ALA A 10 -3.36 -8.36 16.44
N GLY A 11 -2.62 -8.17 17.55
CA GLY A 11 -1.51 -7.22 17.62
C GLY A 11 -0.38 -7.54 16.65
N ALA A 12 0.04 -8.81 16.60
CA ALA A 12 1.07 -9.28 15.66
C ALA A 12 0.64 -9.11 14.19
N ALA A 13 -0.61 -9.46 13.87
CA ALA A 13 -1.17 -9.28 12.54
C ALA A 13 -1.21 -7.79 12.14
N TYR A 14 -1.60 -6.91 13.05
CA TYR A 14 -1.60 -5.47 12.83
C TYR A 14 -0.19 -4.91 12.55
N LEU A 15 0.81 -5.32 13.34
CA LEU A 15 2.21 -4.89 13.14
C LEU A 15 2.77 -5.38 11.79
N LEU A 16 2.52 -6.64 11.43
CA LEU A 16 2.91 -7.20 10.14
C LEU A 16 2.25 -6.47 8.96
N TRP A 17 0.96 -6.14 9.09
CA TRP A 17 0.25 -5.39 8.07
C TRP A 17 0.79 -3.96 7.92
N ARG A 18 1.07 -3.29 9.04
CA ARG A 18 1.63 -1.94 9.05
C ARG A 18 3.04 -1.88 8.46
N GLY A 19 3.85 -2.91 8.68
CA GLY A 19 5.21 -3.03 8.10
C GLY A 19 5.22 -3.21 6.58
N ARG A 20 4.13 -3.74 5.99
CA ARG A 20 3.99 -3.91 4.54
C ARG A 20 3.51 -2.65 3.82
N ALA A 21 3.08 -1.61 4.54
CA ALA A 21 2.63 -0.37 3.93
C ALA A 21 3.83 0.42 3.38
N PRO A 22 3.85 0.76 2.09
CA PRO A 22 4.95 1.52 1.51
C PRO A 22 5.00 2.91 2.15
N ARG A 23 6.16 3.27 2.71
CA ARG A 23 6.41 4.60 3.29
C ARG A 23 6.43 5.70 2.23
N GLY A 24 6.73 5.34 0.99
CA GLY A 24 6.75 6.20 -0.19
C GLY A 24 6.82 5.34 -1.43
N CYS A 25 6.89 5.96 -2.60
CA CYS A 25 7.04 5.24 -3.86
C CYS A 25 8.49 4.71 -3.97
N PRO A 26 8.73 3.39 -3.92
CA PRO A 26 10.09 2.84 -3.99
C PRO A 26 10.70 2.94 -5.40
N ARG A 27 9.87 3.22 -6.42
CA ARG A 27 10.30 3.35 -7.82
C ARG A 27 10.69 4.77 -8.18
N CYS A 28 9.84 5.72 -7.83
CA CYS A 28 9.99 7.14 -8.14
C CYS A 28 10.58 7.98 -7.01
N GLY A 29 10.83 7.39 -5.83
CA GLY A 29 11.38 8.10 -4.67
C GLY A 29 10.41 9.07 -3.98
N LEU A 30 9.14 9.15 -4.42
CA LEU A 30 8.19 10.11 -3.84
C LEU A 30 7.94 9.82 -2.35
N PRO A 31 8.00 10.86 -1.49
CA PRO A 31 7.61 10.74 -0.09
C PRO A 31 6.11 10.44 0.02
N ARG A 32 5.68 9.88 1.17
CA ARG A 32 4.31 9.39 1.37
C ARG A 32 3.24 10.39 0.96
N ALA A 33 3.36 11.64 1.39
CA ALA A 33 2.37 12.68 1.14
C ALA A 33 2.14 12.89 -0.36
N LEU A 34 3.21 13.02 -1.14
CA LEU A 34 3.13 13.17 -2.59
C LEU A 34 2.71 11.88 -3.29
N ALA A 35 3.08 10.72 -2.76
CA ALA A 35 2.64 9.44 -3.30
C ALA A 35 1.12 9.23 -3.12
N LEU A 36 0.51 9.78 -2.06
CA LEU A 36 -0.95 9.78 -1.88
C LEU A 36 -1.67 10.68 -2.90
N GLU A 37 -1.02 11.73 -3.41
CA GLU A 37 -1.59 12.53 -4.50
C GLU A 37 -1.71 11.72 -5.79
N VAL A 38 -0.77 10.81 -6.06
CA VAL A 38 -0.84 9.86 -7.20
C VAL A 38 -2.08 8.96 -7.05
N LEU A 39 -2.31 8.44 -5.85
CA LEU A 39 -3.50 7.62 -5.54
C LEU A 39 -4.80 8.41 -5.72
N ARG A 40 -4.79 9.72 -5.50
CA ARG A 40 -5.95 10.60 -5.70
C ARG A 40 -6.08 11.14 -7.13
N HIS A 41 -5.30 10.61 -8.08
CA HIS A 41 -5.23 11.12 -9.45
C HIS A 41 -4.84 12.60 -9.58
N ARG A 42 -4.23 13.19 -8.54
CA ARG A 42 -3.81 14.61 -8.54
C ARG A 42 -2.38 14.80 -9.01
N ARG A 43 -1.59 13.72 -9.08
CA ARG A 43 -0.18 13.76 -9.47
C ARG A 43 0.15 12.64 -10.43
N PHE A 44 0.95 12.95 -11.45
CA PHE A 44 1.47 11.97 -12.38
C PHE A 44 2.63 11.16 -11.79
N CYS A 45 2.66 9.85 -12.08
CA CYS A 45 3.78 8.97 -11.80
C CYS A 45 3.96 8.00 -12.97
N LEU A 46 5.13 8.03 -13.60
CA LEU A 46 5.43 7.21 -14.77
C LEU A 46 5.27 5.69 -14.50
N HIS A 47 5.60 5.24 -13.29
CA HIS A 47 5.52 3.83 -12.92
C HIS A 47 4.08 3.30 -12.74
N VAL A 48 3.06 4.18 -12.76
CA VAL A 48 1.65 3.76 -12.82
C VAL A 48 1.35 3.06 -14.14
N ALA A 49 1.85 3.58 -15.27
CA ALA A 49 1.65 2.96 -16.59
C ALA A 49 2.19 1.52 -16.65
N PHE A 50 3.29 1.26 -15.95
CA PHE A 50 3.93 -0.05 -15.85
C PHE A 50 3.37 -0.93 -14.72
N ARG A 51 2.29 -0.52 -14.04
CA ARG A 51 1.69 -1.22 -12.89
C ARG A 51 2.69 -1.50 -11.76
N ALA A 52 3.75 -0.72 -11.68
CA ALA A 52 4.86 -0.90 -10.73
C ALA A 52 4.76 0.05 -9.53
N CYS A 53 3.92 1.09 -9.62
CA CYS A 53 3.68 2.00 -8.51
C CYS A 53 2.76 1.36 -7.46
N PRO A 54 3.16 1.27 -6.17
CA PRO A 54 2.28 0.75 -5.14
C PRO A 54 1.12 1.69 -4.79
N PHE A 55 1.19 2.96 -5.20
CA PHE A 55 0.16 3.99 -5.08
C PHE A 55 -0.64 4.17 -6.38
N ASP A 56 -0.54 3.21 -7.32
CA ASP A 56 -1.40 3.21 -8.51
C ASP A 56 -2.88 3.13 -8.07
N PRO A 57 -3.72 4.12 -8.43
CA PRO A 57 -5.15 4.12 -8.09
C PRO A 57 -5.93 2.94 -8.67
N ARG A 58 -5.40 2.28 -9.71
CA ARG A 58 -5.99 1.11 -10.35
C ARG A 58 -5.47 -0.20 -9.75
N ARG A 59 -4.57 -0.13 -8.76
CA ARG A 59 -4.01 -1.32 -8.11
C ARG A 59 -5.11 -2.12 -7.43
N GLY A 60 -5.22 -3.41 -7.79
CA GLY A 60 -6.30 -4.30 -7.33
C GLY A 60 -7.39 -4.51 -8.37
N LEU A 61 -7.73 -3.50 -9.17
CA LEU A 61 -8.69 -3.66 -10.29
C LEU A 61 -8.13 -4.55 -11.40
N TYR A 62 -6.80 -4.54 -11.62
CA TYR A 62 -6.16 -5.44 -12.58
C TYR A 62 -6.33 -6.93 -12.25
N ARG A 63 -6.58 -7.27 -10.97
CA ARG A 63 -6.77 -8.66 -10.55
C ARG A 63 -8.16 -9.20 -10.86
N GLN A 64 -9.15 -8.32 -11.09
CA GLN A 64 -10.52 -8.71 -11.43
C GLN A 64 -10.70 -9.01 -12.93
N ARG A 65 -9.68 -8.75 -13.76
CA ARG A 65 -9.72 -8.98 -15.22
C ARG A 65 -9.01 -10.27 -15.66
N ARG A 66 -8.74 -11.18 -14.73
CA ARG A 66 -8.19 -12.51 -15.00
C ARG A 66 -9.14 -13.57 -14.49
#